data_AF-A0A7R9JPE9-F1
#
_entry.id   AF-A0A7R9JPE9-F1
#
_cell.length_a   1.000
_cell.length_b   1.000
_cell.length_c   1.000
_cell.angle_alpha   90.00
_cell.angle_beta   90.00
_cell.angle_gamma   90.00
#
_symmetry.space_group_name_H-M   'P 1'
#
loop_
_entity.id
_entity.type
_entity.pdbx_description
1 polymer ?
#
loop_
_entity_poly.entity_id
_entity_poly.type
_entity_poly.pdbx_seq_one_letter_code
_entity_poly.pdbx_strand_id
1 'polypeptide(L)'
;MWQHLEPGSSPVDWCEGNYLISPLIAEFVNTFSNVLFFLLPPVMMYLFREYARFVNPGIHVLWLLLIVVGISSAYFHATLSLIGQLLDELAILWIFMASFSMFFPRRFFPLFFHNDRKLFSLAAVVFALIATFLAVLHPIANAFALMTLGLPAFLLLIHELKRCESGRVYRLGIRCAAVWLLAVTCWLNDRLFCETWLALNFPYLHALWHILIFIASYTALVLFAYFAVKEERPDTTPVLRYWPREDFELGVPYIKSTMWRYLEPGSSPVDWCEGNYLISPNIAEFGNTVSNILFIVCPPLMMSLYQEYSQCVHRGIHALWVMLIFVGLCSAYFHATLSFIGQLLDEVAILWLLTAALCMFYPKRLFPTFVYCDRKLFSWTMGVSAVLFTGLGVLKPIINSFALMVLGSGVIILLLLEIRRMTGRMQRLGLRTVAVWLLAVACWIADRALCDTWRSLHFPYLHAIWHILIFIASYTIIVIYSHAYVGAEFDNLAPMLTYWPKDNFELGIPYITVHSTNKKN
;
A
#
# COMPACT_ATOMS: atom_id res chain seq x y z
N MET A 1 -53.15 28.43 11.14
CA MET A 1 -51.99 28.17 10.26
C MET A 1 -50.70 27.90 11.06
N TRP A 2 -50.53 28.47 12.26
CA TRP A 2 -49.33 28.26 13.11
C TRP A 2 -49.42 27.13 14.15
N GLN A 3 -50.59 26.51 14.35
CA GLN A 3 -50.79 25.46 15.37
C GLN A 3 -49.85 24.25 15.20
N HIS A 4 -49.46 23.90 13.98
CA HIS A 4 -48.50 22.82 13.72
C HIS A 4 -47.04 23.17 14.06
N LEU A 5 -46.76 24.43 14.40
CA LEU A 5 -45.45 24.90 14.84
C LEU A 5 -45.37 25.04 16.36
N GLU A 6 -46.50 24.95 17.05
CA GLU A 6 -46.55 25.13 18.49
C GLU A 6 -45.87 23.94 19.19
N PRO A 7 -45.20 24.18 20.33
CA PRO A 7 -44.70 23.10 21.17
C PRO A 7 -45.83 22.13 21.55
N GLY A 8 -45.54 20.82 21.54
CA GLY A 8 -46.52 19.77 21.80
C GLY A 8 -47.52 19.50 20.67
N SER A 9 -47.33 20.07 19.47
CA SER A 9 -48.19 19.81 18.30
C SER A 9 -47.91 18.46 17.62
N SER A 10 -46.83 17.77 17.98
CA SER A 10 -46.49 16.45 17.46
C SER A 10 -47.55 15.41 17.86
N PRO A 11 -48.01 14.55 16.94
CA PRO A 11 -48.82 13.37 17.28
C PRO A 11 -48.02 12.26 17.98
N VAL A 12 -46.69 12.39 18.05
CA VAL A 12 -45.78 11.44 18.69
C VAL A 12 -45.21 12.05 19.97
N ASP A 13 -45.39 11.33 21.07
CA ASP A 13 -44.84 11.59 22.41
C ASP A 13 -44.14 10.31 22.90
N TRP A 14 -43.05 10.43 23.66
CA TRP A 14 -42.27 9.29 24.19
C TRP A 14 -42.53 9.08 25.68
N CYS A 15 -41.87 8.08 26.29
CA CYS A 15 -42.11 7.77 27.70
C CYS A 15 -41.58 8.80 28.68
N GLU A 16 -40.58 9.59 28.29
CA GLU A 16 -40.01 10.61 29.17
C GLU A 16 -41.07 11.66 29.51
N GLY A 17 -41.25 11.96 30.80
CA GLY A 17 -42.23 12.96 31.20
C GLY A 17 -41.85 14.37 30.76
N ASN A 18 -42.83 15.06 30.18
CA ASN A 18 -42.65 16.39 29.59
C ASN A 18 -42.41 17.49 30.65
N TYR A 19 -41.39 18.32 30.41
CA TYR A 19 -40.96 19.47 31.22
C TYR A 19 -40.62 19.14 32.68
N LEU A 20 -40.29 17.88 32.99
CA LEU A 20 -39.98 17.45 34.37
C LEU A 20 -38.67 18.04 34.92
N ILE A 21 -37.64 18.17 34.09
CA ILE A 21 -36.31 18.65 34.51
C ILE A 21 -36.13 20.15 34.21
N SER A 22 -36.68 20.64 33.09
CA SER A 22 -36.55 22.02 32.64
C SER A 22 -37.87 22.55 32.08
N PRO A 23 -38.28 23.78 32.42
CA PRO A 23 -39.49 24.38 31.85
C PRO A 23 -39.35 24.78 30.37
N LEU A 24 -38.13 24.70 29.81
CA LEU A 24 -37.85 25.08 28.42
C LEU A 24 -37.68 23.90 27.46
N ILE A 25 -37.48 22.69 27.99
CA ILE A 25 -37.16 21.49 27.20
C ILE A 25 -38.17 20.42 27.60
N ALA A 26 -38.98 19.96 26.64
CA ALA A 26 -40.03 18.97 26.89
C ALA A 26 -39.43 17.65 27.38
N GLU A 27 -38.62 16.97 26.58
CA GLU A 27 -37.98 15.70 26.96
C GLU A 27 -36.47 15.93 27.13
N PHE A 28 -36.05 16.24 28.35
CA PHE A 28 -34.68 16.68 28.65
C PHE A 28 -33.63 15.60 28.31
N VAL A 29 -33.83 14.37 28.75
CA VAL A 29 -32.85 13.27 28.54
C VAL A 29 -32.83 12.85 27.07
N ASN A 30 -33.98 12.81 26.39
CA ASN A 30 -34.07 12.56 24.96
C ASN A 30 -33.40 13.67 24.13
N THR A 31 -33.52 14.95 24.52
CA THR A 31 -32.77 16.05 23.88
C THR A 31 -31.26 15.90 24.07
N PHE A 32 -30.77 15.70 25.30
CA PHE A 32 -29.32 15.69 25.58
C PHE A 32 -28.61 14.41 25.13
N SER A 33 -29.31 13.28 25.02
CA SER A 33 -28.74 12.03 24.50
C SER A 33 -28.27 12.12 23.05
N ASN A 34 -28.68 13.15 22.30
CA ASN A 34 -28.20 13.46 20.96
C ASN A 34 -26.76 14.02 20.91
N VAL A 35 -26.11 14.28 22.05
CA VAL A 35 -24.76 14.90 22.12
C VAL A 35 -23.70 14.22 21.24
N LEU A 36 -23.76 12.89 21.06
CA LEU A 36 -22.79 12.15 20.26
C LEU A 36 -22.84 12.51 18.76
N PHE A 37 -24.01 12.90 18.24
CA PHE A 37 -24.18 13.37 16.87
C PHE A 37 -23.43 14.69 16.59
N PHE A 38 -23.04 15.42 17.64
CA PHE A 38 -22.27 16.66 17.50
C PHE A 38 -20.77 16.43 17.69
N LEU A 39 -20.39 15.50 18.57
CA LEU A 39 -18.98 15.29 18.94
C LEU A 39 -18.22 14.41 17.96
N LEU A 40 -18.81 13.28 17.56
CA LEU A 40 -18.08 12.26 16.81
C LEU A 40 -18.00 12.53 15.29
N PRO A 41 -19.03 13.07 14.60
CA PRO A 41 -18.90 13.33 13.16
C PRO A 41 -17.77 14.31 12.78
N PRO A 42 -17.48 15.40 13.51
CA PRO A 42 -16.30 16.23 13.24
C PRO A 42 -14.98 15.46 13.38
N VAL A 43 -14.87 14.58 14.38
CA VAL A 43 -13.71 13.68 14.53
C VAL A 43 -13.62 12.74 13.32
N MET A 44 -14.74 12.19 12.87
CA MET A 44 -14.78 11.34 11.67
C MET A 44 -14.42 12.10 10.40
N MET A 45 -14.84 13.36 10.25
CA MET A 45 -14.41 14.20 9.13
C MET A 45 -12.89 14.37 9.13
N TYR A 46 -12.27 14.58 10.29
CA TYR A 46 -10.81 14.62 10.38
C TYR A 46 -10.16 13.28 10.01
N LEU A 47 -10.66 12.17 10.57
CA LEU A 47 -10.09 10.83 10.35
C LEU A 47 -10.26 10.34 8.90
N PHE A 48 -11.36 10.71 8.23
CA PHE A 48 -11.66 10.31 6.85
C PHE A 48 -11.11 11.27 5.78
N ARG A 49 -10.26 12.26 6.14
CA ARG A 49 -9.67 13.20 5.15
C ARG A 49 -8.95 12.50 3.99
N GLU A 50 -8.25 11.40 4.27
CA GLU A 50 -7.54 10.63 3.24
C GLU A 50 -8.51 9.84 2.37
N TYR A 51 -9.50 9.19 2.98
CA TYR A 51 -10.58 8.51 2.24
C TYR A 51 -11.28 9.49 1.30
N ALA A 52 -11.64 10.68 1.80
CA ALA A 52 -12.31 11.69 1.00
C ALA A 52 -11.47 12.17 -0.18
N ARG A 53 -10.16 12.33 0.01
CA ARG A 53 -9.23 12.77 -1.03
C ARG A 53 -9.01 11.72 -2.11
N PHE A 54 -8.90 10.44 -1.76
CA PHE A 54 -8.46 9.39 -2.68
C PHE A 54 -9.60 8.47 -3.18
N VAL A 55 -10.67 8.31 -2.39
CA VAL A 55 -11.77 7.40 -2.67
C VAL A 55 -13.01 8.17 -3.13
N ASN A 56 -13.66 8.88 -2.19
CA ASN A 56 -14.90 9.62 -2.47
C ASN A 56 -15.12 10.75 -1.44
N PRO A 57 -15.09 12.04 -1.87
CA PRO A 57 -15.27 13.17 -0.95
C PRO A 57 -16.68 13.26 -0.35
N GLY A 58 -17.67 12.60 -0.96
CA GLY A 58 -19.04 12.58 -0.46
C GLY A 58 -19.19 11.96 0.93
N ILE A 59 -18.20 11.22 1.44
CA ILE A 59 -18.22 10.73 2.83
C ILE A 59 -18.45 11.85 3.85
N HIS A 60 -17.92 13.06 3.59
CA HIS A 60 -18.12 14.21 4.48
C HIS A 60 -19.56 14.73 4.47
N VAL A 61 -20.31 14.51 3.38
CA VAL A 61 -21.74 14.79 3.33
C VAL A 61 -22.48 13.87 4.30
N LEU A 62 -22.10 12.59 4.40
CA LEU A 62 -22.73 11.65 5.34
C LEU A 62 -22.45 12.04 6.80
N TRP A 63 -21.21 12.46 7.11
CA TRP A 63 -20.88 12.97 8.45
C TRP A 63 -21.63 14.26 8.79
N LEU A 64 -21.81 15.15 7.81
CA LEU A 64 -22.61 16.37 8.00
C LEU A 64 -24.08 16.04 8.22
N LEU A 65 -24.64 15.08 7.47
CA LEU A 65 -26.03 14.66 7.63
C LEU A 65 -26.28 14.01 9.01
N LEU A 66 -25.30 13.30 9.60
CA LEU A 66 -25.43 12.86 11.00
C LEU A 66 -25.58 14.03 11.97
N ILE A 67 -24.80 15.11 11.79
CA ILE A 67 -24.95 16.32 12.62
C ILE A 67 -26.36 16.90 12.45
N VAL A 68 -26.87 16.94 11.21
CA VAL A 68 -28.23 17.43 10.93
C VAL A 68 -29.31 16.57 11.60
N VAL A 69 -29.14 15.24 11.62
CA VAL A 69 -30.02 14.34 12.38
C VAL A 69 -29.99 14.71 13.87
N GLY A 70 -28.80 14.86 14.47
CA GLY A 70 -28.68 15.25 15.88
C GLY A 70 -29.31 16.60 16.22
N ILE A 71 -29.15 17.60 15.36
CA ILE A 71 -29.79 18.93 15.51
C ILE A 71 -31.32 18.78 15.47
N SER A 72 -31.82 18.04 14.49
CA SER A 72 -33.25 17.91 14.24
C SER A 72 -33.94 17.10 15.33
N SER A 73 -33.33 15.99 15.76
CA SER A 73 -33.80 15.16 16.88
C SER A 73 -33.77 15.93 18.21
N ALA A 74 -32.67 16.64 18.51
CA ALA A 74 -32.60 17.45 19.72
C ALA A 74 -33.68 18.55 19.74
N TYR A 75 -33.92 19.20 18.59
CA TYR A 75 -34.97 20.20 18.44
C TYR A 75 -36.38 19.59 18.58
N PHE A 76 -36.61 18.40 18.01
CA PHE A 76 -37.85 17.68 18.16
C PHE A 76 -38.13 17.39 19.64
N HIS A 77 -37.22 16.72 20.35
CA HIS A 77 -37.41 16.36 21.76
C HIS A 77 -37.48 17.58 22.69
N ALA A 78 -36.87 18.70 22.31
CA ALA A 78 -36.97 19.92 23.11
C ALA A 78 -38.35 20.59 22.98
N THR A 79 -39.03 20.44 21.83
CA THR A 79 -40.26 21.18 21.52
C THR A 79 -41.51 20.31 21.40
N LEU A 80 -41.37 19.03 21.09
CA LEU A 80 -42.42 18.13 20.63
C LEU A 80 -43.32 18.75 19.57
N SER A 81 -42.73 19.52 18.65
CA SER A 81 -43.46 20.16 17.54
C SER A 81 -43.52 19.24 16.32
N LEU A 82 -44.59 19.34 15.53
CA LEU A 82 -44.72 18.56 14.29
C LEU A 82 -43.60 18.88 13.29
N ILE A 83 -43.15 20.14 13.20
CA ILE A 83 -41.98 20.49 12.38
C ILE A 83 -40.73 19.80 12.88
N GLY A 84 -40.50 19.78 14.20
CA GLY A 84 -39.36 19.07 14.78
C GLY A 84 -39.38 17.59 14.39
N GLN A 85 -40.54 16.94 14.53
CA GLN A 85 -40.72 15.54 14.13
C GLN A 85 -40.36 15.32 12.65
N LEU A 86 -40.92 16.14 11.75
CA LEU A 86 -40.65 16.01 10.33
C LEU A 86 -39.18 16.26 9.98
N LEU A 87 -38.54 17.25 10.61
CA LEU A 87 -37.11 17.51 10.38
C LEU A 87 -36.24 16.33 10.80
N ASP A 88 -36.53 15.71 11.95
CA ASP A 88 -35.80 14.54 12.43
C ASP A 88 -35.97 13.34 11.47
N GLU A 89 -37.22 12.98 11.19
CA GLU A 89 -37.56 11.85 10.31
C GLU A 89 -37.01 12.04 8.89
N LEU A 90 -37.11 13.25 8.32
CA LEU A 90 -36.56 13.55 7.00
C LEU A 90 -35.02 13.53 7.01
N ALA A 91 -34.37 14.06 8.05
CA ALA A 91 -32.91 14.00 8.15
C ALA A 91 -32.42 12.53 8.12
N ILE A 92 -33.11 11.63 8.82
CA ILE A 92 -32.84 10.19 8.82
C ILE A 92 -33.04 9.57 7.42
N LEU A 93 -34.13 9.91 6.72
CA LEU A 93 -34.37 9.48 5.35
C LEU A 93 -33.21 9.89 4.42
N TRP A 94 -32.79 11.15 4.49
CA TRP A 94 -31.78 11.70 3.59
C TRP A 94 -30.39 11.11 3.83
N ILE A 95 -29.98 10.90 5.08
CA ILE A 95 -28.71 10.18 5.34
C ILE A 95 -28.78 8.73 4.86
N PHE A 96 -29.91 8.04 5.04
CA PHE A 96 -30.06 6.68 4.56
C PHE A 96 -29.94 6.60 3.04
N MET A 97 -30.67 7.47 2.32
CA MET A 97 -30.63 7.52 0.86
C MET A 97 -29.26 7.95 0.32
N ALA A 98 -28.58 8.90 0.97
CA ALA A 98 -27.23 9.30 0.60
C ALA A 98 -26.23 8.14 0.79
N SER A 99 -26.31 7.43 1.93
CA SER A 99 -25.47 6.27 2.23
C SER A 99 -25.73 5.12 1.27
N PHE A 100 -27.00 4.84 0.97
CA PHE A 100 -27.41 3.83 0.00
C PHE A 100 -26.89 4.17 -1.40
N SER A 101 -27.02 5.42 -1.84
CA SER A 101 -26.50 5.86 -3.13
C SER A 101 -24.99 5.65 -3.25
N MET A 102 -24.24 5.86 -2.15
CA MET A 102 -22.79 5.80 -2.10
C MET A 102 -22.24 4.38 -1.99
N PHE A 103 -22.86 3.55 -1.16
CA PHE A 103 -22.28 2.28 -0.73
C PHE A 103 -22.99 1.04 -1.26
N PHE A 104 -24.17 1.16 -1.87
CA PHE A 104 -24.89 -0.01 -2.36
C PHE A 104 -24.04 -0.75 -3.42
N PRO A 105 -23.69 -2.04 -3.20
CA PRO A 105 -22.77 -2.76 -4.08
C PRO A 105 -23.23 -2.78 -5.54
N ARG A 106 -22.30 -2.53 -6.45
CA ARG A 106 -22.56 -2.48 -7.91
C ARG A 106 -23.08 -3.80 -8.45
N ARG A 107 -22.62 -4.91 -7.87
CA ARG A 107 -23.09 -6.26 -8.20
C ARG A 107 -24.60 -6.48 -8.01
N PHE A 108 -25.27 -5.65 -7.22
CA PHE A 108 -26.71 -5.72 -6.98
C PHE A 108 -27.49 -4.67 -7.79
N PHE A 109 -26.84 -3.91 -8.66
CA PHE A 109 -27.52 -2.94 -9.50
C PHE A 109 -28.47 -3.63 -10.48
N PRO A 110 -29.72 -3.17 -10.59
CA PRO A 110 -30.59 -3.57 -11.68
C PRO A 110 -29.96 -3.29 -13.05
N LEU A 111 -30.23 -4.17 -14.03
CA LEU A 111 -29.63 -4.12 -15.38
C LEU A 111 -29.82 -2.77 -16.08
N PHE A 112 -30.97 -2.11 -15.86
CA PHE A 112 -31.30 -0.82 -16.47
C PHE A 112 -30.44 0.35 -15.96
N PHE A 113 -29.70 0.18 -14.86
CA PHE A 113 -28.72 1.18 -14.43
C PHE A 113 -27.38 1.08 -15.17
N HIS A 114 -27.18 0.05 -16.00
CA HIS A 114 -25.94 -0.16 -16.77
C HIS A 114 -24.66 -0.07 -15.91
N ASN A 115 -24.75 -0.49 -14.65
CA ASN A 115 -23.67 -0.38 -13.66
C ASN A 115 -23.16 1.06 -13.39
N ASP A 116 -23.97 2.08 -13.70
CA ASP A 116 -23.66 3.49 -13.53
C ASP A 116 -24.12 4.00 -12.15
N ARG A 117 -23.13 4.27 -11.28
CA ARG A 117 -23.31 4.85 -9.95
C ARG A 117 -24.07 6.18 -9.99
N LYS A 118 -23.82 7.04 -10.98
CA LYS A 118 -24.45 8.36 -11.06
C LYS A 118 -25.94 8.24 -11.34
N LEU A 119 -26.31 7.37 -12.27
CA LEU A 119 -27.72 7.12 -12.60
C LEU A 119 -28.45 6.49 -11.40
N PHE A 120 -27.82 5.55 -10.71
CA PHE A 120 -28.34 4.99 -9.47
C PHE A 120 -28.53 6.06 -8.36
N SER A 121 -27.52 6.92 -8.15
CA SER A 121 -27.61 8.02 -7.20
C SER A 121 -28.72 9.01 -7.56
N LEU A 122 -28.93 9.31 -8.85
CA LEU A 122 -30.03 10.16 -9.29
C LEU A 122 -31.39 9.53 -8.96
N ALA A 123 -31.56 8.23 -9.22
CA ALA A 123 -32.78 7.52 -8.86
C ALA A 123 -33.02 7.50 -7.34
N ALA A 124 -31.96 7.32 -6.54
CA ALA A 124 -32.03 7.43 -5.09
C ALA A 124 -32.49 8.82 -4.63
N VAL A 125 -32.01 9.89 -5.26
CA VAL A 125 -32.46 11.26 -4.96
C VAL A 125 -33.92 11.47 -5.34
N VAL A 126 -34.35 11.01 -6.52
CA VAL A 126 -35.77 11.10 -6.93
C VAL A 126 -36.67 10.35 -5.96
N PHE A 127 -36.27 9.15 -5.55
CA PHE A 127 -36.99 8.38 -4.54
C PHE A 127 -37.05 9.12 -3.20
N ALA A 128 -35.94 9.70 -2.73
CA ALA A 128 -35.89 10.48 -1.49
C ALA A 128 -36.84 11.67 -1.52
N LEU A 129 -36.96 12.37 -2.66
CA LEU A 129 -37.89 13.49 -2.85
C LEU A 129 -39.35 13.03 -2.79
N ILE A 130 -39.69 11.92 -3.45
CA ILE A 130 -41.05 11.34 -3.40
C ILE A 130 -41.38 10.89 -1.98
N ALA A 131 -40.45 10.18 -1.31
CA ALA A 131 -40.61 9.74 0.06
C ALA A 131 -40.74 10.92 1.03
N THR A 132 -40.00 12.01 0.81
CA THR A 132 -40.15 13.26 1.58
C THR A 132 -41.55 13.85 1.44
N PHE A 133 -42.08 13.91 0.21
CA PHE A 133 -43.43 14.40 -0.02
C PHE A 133 -44.48 13.53 0.69
N LEU A 134 -44.37 12.20 0.59
CA LEU A 134 -45.26 11.26 1.26
C LEU A 134 -45.17 11.35 2.79
N ALA A 135 -43.95 11.56 3.31
CA ALA A 135 -43.70 11.67 4.75
C ALA A 135 -44.41 12.89 5.37
N VAL A 136 -44.55 13.98 4.61
CA VAL A 136 -45.30 15.16 5.04
C VAL A 136 -46.82 14.91 5.06
N LEU A 137 -47.35 14.03 4.21
CA LEU A 137 -48.78 13.73 4.16
C LEU A 137 -49.25 12.86 5.33
N HIS A 138 -48.43 11.91 5.78
CA HIS A 138 -48.78 10.96 6.85
C HIS A 138 -47.69 10.82 7.93
N PRO A 139 -47.47 11.86 8.76
CA PRO A 139 -46.37 11.89 9.74
C PRO A 139 -46.35 10.71 10.71
N ILE A 140 -47.51 10.21 11.12
CA ILE A 140 -47.65 9.11 12.08
C ILE A 140 -47.03 7.80 11.56
N ALA A 141 -47.02 7.60 10.23
CA ALA A 141 -46.50 6.37 9.61
C ALA A 141 -44.98 6.40 9.41
N ASN A 142 -44.36 7.58 9.47
CA ASN A 142 -42.95 7.78 9.09
C ASN A 142 -41.98 6.99 9.96
N ALA A 143 -42.17 7.03 11.28
CA ALA A 143 -41.30 6.33 12.22
C ALA A 143 -41.22 4.81 11.92
N PHE A 144 -42.36 4.18 11.59
CA PHE A 144 -42.40 2.78 11.19
C PHE A 144 -41.78 2.55 9.81
N ALA A 145 -42.08 3.41 8.83
CA ALA A 145 -41.53 3.32 7.50
C ALA A 145 -39.99 3.43 7.51
N LEU A 146 -39.43 4.37 8.28
CA LEU A 146 -37.99 4.52 8.46
C LEU A 146 -37.35 3.30 9.14
N MET A 147 -38.01 2.73 10.15
CA MET A 147 -37.53 1.50 10.79
C MET A 147 -37.43 0.34 9.80
N THR A 148 -38.34 0.24 8.81
CA THR A 148 -38.24 -0.79 7.77
C THR A 148 -37.02 -0.64 6.88
N LEU A 149 -36.47 0.57 6.67
CA LEU A 149 -35.24 0.79 5.90
C LEU A 149 -34.00 0.20 6.61
N GLY A 150 -34.03 0.09 7.93
CA GLY A 150 -32.96 -0.55 8.70
C GLY A 150 -32.77 -2.04 8.37
N LEU A 151 -33.86 -2.76 8.03
CA LEU A 151 -33.82 -4.19 7.75
C LEU A 151 -33.01 -4.53 6.48
N PRO A 152 -33.24 -3.92 5.30
CA PRO A 152 -32.40 -4.11 4.13
C PRO A 152 -30.92 -3.81 4.39
N ALA A 153 -30.61 -2.73 5.11
CA ALA A 153 -29.23 -2.37 5.43
C ALA A 153 -28.56 -3.42 6.34
N PHE A 154 -29.30 -3.94 7.32
CA PHE A 154 -28.84 -4.99 8.21
C PHE A 154 -28.59 -6.32 7.47
N LEU A 155 -29.50 -6.73 6.59
CA LEU A 155 -29.34 -7.91 5.75
C LEU A 155 -28.14 -7.78 4.81
N LEU A 156 -27.96 -6.59 4.21
CA LEU A 156 -26.80 -6.29 3.38
C LEU A 156 -25.50 -6.37 4.19
N LEU A 157 -25.47 -5.82 5.40
CA LEU A 157 -24.31 -5.92 6.29
C LEU A 157 -23.96 -7.39 6.58
N ILE A 158 -24.94 -8.24 6.94
CA ILE A 158 -24.69 -9.68 7.16
C ILE A 158 -24.11 -10.33 5.91
N HIS A 159 -24.63 -9.98 4.73
CA HIS A 159 -24.14 -10.52 3.48
C HIS A 159 -22.69 -10.11 3.19
N GLU A 160 -22.32 -8.84 3.40
CA GLU A 160 -20.93 -8.38 3.25
C GLU A 160 -19.98 -9.02 4.29
N LEU A 161 -20.43 -9.19 5.53
CA LEU A 161 -19.62 -9.81 6.59
C LEU A 161 -19.28 -11.27 6.27
N LYS A 162 -20.21 -12.02 5.66
CA LYS A 162 -19.95 -13.40 5.21
C LYS A 162 -18.87 -13.51 4.14
N ARG A 163 -18.60 -12.41 3.41
CA ARG A 163 -17.56 -12.33 2.37
C ARG A 163 -16.25 -11.70 2.89
N CYS A 164 -16.22 -11.25 4.13
CA CYS A 164 -15.09 -10.54 4.69
C CYS A 164 -14.05 -11.52 5.23
N GLU A 165 -12.82 -11.45 4.70
CA GLU A 165 -11.69 -12.27 5.18
C GLU A 165 -11.01 -11.65 6.41
N SER A 166 -11.17 -10.33 6.62
CA SER A 166 -10.54 -9.64 7.75
C SER A 166 -11.31 -9.92 9.04
N GLY A 167 -10.72 -10.73 9.93
CA GLY A 167 -11.30 -11.02 11.24
C GLY A 167 -11.57 -9.78 12.09
N ARG A 168 -10.80 -8.70 11.88
CA ARG A 168 -10.97 -7.42 12.58
C ARG A 168 -12.25 -6.71 12.15
N VAL A 169 -12.46 -6.58 10.83
CA VAL A 169 -13.67 -5.98 10.25
C VAL A 169 -14.89 -6.83 10.59
N TYR A 170 -14.76 -8.16 10.56
CA TYR A 170 -15.81 -9.08 10.97
C TYR A 170 -16.28 -8.82 12.41
N ARG A 171 -15.36 -8.72 13.38
CA ARG A 171 -15.69 -8.40 14.78
C ARG A 171 -16.39 -7.05 14.92
N LEU A 172 -15.92 -6.01 14.21
CA LEU A 172 -16.58 -4.70 14.22
C LEU A 172 -18.01 -4.80 13.66
N GLY A 173 -18.21 -5.57 12.60
CA GLY A 173 -19.52 -5.86 12.02
C GLY A 173 -20.49 -6.54 12.99
N ILE A 174 -20.03 -7.56 13.72
CA ILE A 174 -20.85 -8.24 14.74
C ILE A 174 -21.22 -7.27 15.87
N ARG A 175 -20.30 -6.43 16.34
CA ARG A 175 -20.60 -5.40 17.35
C ARG A 175 -21.62 -4.39 16.83
N CYS A 176 -21.44 -3.91 15.60
CA CYS A 176 -22.39 -3.01 14.95
C CYS A 176 -23.79 -3.61 14.87
N ALA A 177 -23.90 -4.87 14.45
CA ALA A 177 -25.16 -5.61 14.38
C ALA A 177 -25.82 -5.77 15.75
N ALA A 178 -25.04 -6.13 16.78
CA ALA A 178 -25.54 -6.29 18.14
C ALA A 178 -26.03 -4.96 18.74
N VAL A 179 -25.28 -3.87 18.57
CA VAL A 179 -25.67 -2.54 19.03
C VAL A 179 -26.93 -2.04 18.32
N TRP A 180 -27.06 -2.30 17.01
CA TRP A 180 -28.28 -1.97 16.27
C TRP A 180 -29.50 -2.73 16.78
N LEU A 181 -29.40 -4.05 17.01
CA LEU A 181 -30.48 -4.85 17.57
C LEU A 181 -30.90 -4.37 18.98
N LEU A 182 -29.92 -4.00 19.81
CA LEU A 182 -30.19 -3.42 21.12
C LEU A 182 -30.91 -2.08 21.00
N ALA A 183 -30.48 -1.21 20.07
CA ALA A 183 -31.17 0.06 19.81
C ALA A 183 -32.64 -0.19 19.44
N VAL A 184 -32.90 -1.04 18.44
CA VAL A 184 -34.27 -1.37 18.01
C VAL A 184 -35.09 -1.92 19.19
N THR A 185 -34.48 -2.72 20.05
CA THR A 185 -35.13 -3.26 21.26
C THR A 185 -35.52 -2.13 22.22
N CYS A 186 -34.64 -1.17 22.48
CA CYS A 186 -34.94 0.01 23.31
C CYS A 186 -36.10 0.82 22.72
N TRP A 187 -36.05 1.09 21.42
CA TRP A 187 -37.09 1.85 20.71
C TRP A 187 -38.47 1.18 20.78
N LEU A 188 -38.52 -0.14 20.53
CA LEU A 188 -39.76 -0.91 20.62
C LEU A 188 -40.30 -0.95 22.05
N ASN A 189 -39.41 -1.07 23.04
CA ASN A 189 -39.81 -1.14 24.43
C ASN A 189 -40.35 0.18 24.96
N ASP A 190 -39.70 1.29 24.60
CA ASP A 190 -40.21 2.63 24.92
C ASP A 190 -41.61 2.81 24.31
N ARG A 191 -41.78 2.46 23.04
CA ARG A 191 -43.06 2.69 22.34
C ARG A 191 -44.21 1.77 22.78
N LEU A 192 -43.94 0.48 23.00
CA LEU A 192 -44.99 -0.53 23.23
C LEU A 192 -45.24 -0.82 24.71
N PHE A 193 -44.24 -0.64 25.57
CA PHE A 193 -44.30 -1.04 26.98
C PHE A 193 -44.09 0.14 27.93
N CYS A 194 -44.47 1.34 27.50
CA CYS A 194 -44.22 2.57 28.23
C CYS A 194 -44.71 2.56 29.69
N GLU A 195 -45.95 2.10 29.92
CA GLU A 195 -46.54 1.96 31.25
C GLU A 195 -45.69 1.08 32.19
N THR A 196 -45.05 0.04 31.63
CA THR A 196 -44.18 -0.85 32.41
C THR A 196 -42.90 -0.13 32.83
N TRP A 197 -42.28 0.63 31.92
CA TRP A 197 -41.04 1.36 32.19
C TRP A 197 -41.27 2.56 33.12
N LEU A 198 -42.43 3.21 33.03
CA LEU A 198 -42.87 4.21 33.99
C LEU A 198 -43.06 3.59 35.38
N ALA A 199 -43.71 2.43 35.49
CA ALA A 199 -43.87 1.72 36.76
C ALA A 199 -42.52 1.30 37.38
N LEU A 200 -41.50 1.04 36.55
CA LEU A 200 -40.13 0.76 36.99
C LEU A 200 -39.28 2.01 37.25
N ASN A 201 -39.83 3.22 37.09
CA ASN A 201 -39.13 4.49 37.22
C ASN A 201 -37.92 4.64 36.27
N PHE A 202 -37.98 4.06 35.07
CA PHE A 202 -36.93 4.16 34.06
C PHE A 202 -37.48 4.48 32.66
N PRO A 203 -38.06 5.68 32.43
CA PRO A 203 -38.65 6.09 31.15
C PRO A 203 -37.61 6.66 30.15
N TYR A 204 -36.39 6.13 30.13
CA TYR A 204 -35.26 6.70 29.36
C TYR A 204 -34.74 5.76 28.27
N LEU A 205 -35.57 4.81 27.81
CA LEU A 205 -35.15 3.87 26.78
C LEU A 205 -35.00 4.53 25.42
N HIS A 206 -35.81 5.54 25.09
CA HIS A 206 -35.62 6.31 23.86
C HIS A 206 -34.32 7.13 23.86
N ALA A 207 -33.91 7.69 25.00
CA ALA A 207 -32.60 8.32 25.13
C ALA A 207 -31.45 7.32 24.91
N LEU A 208 -31.59 6.09 25.42
CA LEU A 208 -30.62 5.02 25.15
C LEU A 208 -30.63 4.63 23.67
N TRP A 209 -31.79 4.67 23.00
CA TRP A 209 -31.89 4.47 21.56
C TRP A 209 -31.04 5.49 20.78
N HIS A 210 -31.09 6.79 21.10
CA HIS A 210 -30.24 7.80 20.45
C HIS A 210 -28.75 7.46 20.49
N ILE A 211 -28.26 7.07 21.68
CA ILE A 211 -26.85 6.72 21.88
C ILE A 211 -26.49 5.48 21.06
N LEU A 212 -27.29 4.41 21.16
CA LEU A 212 -27.02 3.15 20.50
C LEU A 212 -27.17 3.25 18.98
N ILE A 213 -28.19 3.94 18.48
CA ILE A 213 -28.42 4.10 17.04
C ILE A 213 -27.35 5.00 16.40
N PHE A 214 -26.84 5.99 17.13
CA PHE A 214 -25.66 6.74 16.70
C PHE A 214 -24.44 5.82 16.56
N ILE A 215 -24.14 5.03 17.60
CA ILE A 215 -22.99 4.12 17.60
C ILE A 215 -23.10 3.11 16.44
N ALA A 216 -24.28 2.53 16.23
CA ALA A 216 -24.54 1.62 15.13
C ALA A 216 -24.41 2.30 13.76
N SER A 217 -25.02 3.48 13.56
CA SER A 217 -25.04 4.15 12.26
C SER A 217 -23.67 4.64 11.84
N TYR A 218 -22.90 5.29 12.72
CA TYR A 218 -21.55 5.73 12.37
C TYR A 218 -20.65 4.51 12.06
N THR A 219 -20.78 3.43 12.85
CA THR A 219 -19.98 2.21 12.63
C THR A 219 -20.37 1.54 11.31
N ALA A 220 -21.66 1.55 10.95
CA ALA A 220 -22.13 1.07 9.67
C ALA A 220 -21.55 1.89 8.51
N LEU A 221 -21.48 3.22 8.61
CA LEU A 221 -20.83 4.06 7.61
C LEU A 221 -19.36 3.69 7.41
N VAL A 222 -18.63 3.41 8.52
CA VAL A 222 -17.25 2.91 8.44
C VAL A 222 -17.21 1.55 7.73
N LEU A 223 -18.02 0.58 8.13
CA LEU A 223 -18.03 -0.75 7.51
C LEU A 223 -18.38 -0.71 6.02
N PHE A 224 -19.39 0.06 5.64
CA PHE A 224 -19.80 0.20 4.24
C PHE A 224 -18.78 0.96 3.38
N ALA A 225 -18.09 1.95 3.95
CA ALA A 225 -16.94 2.56 3.28
C ALA A 225 -15.81 1.54 3.04
N TYR A 226 -15.59 0.59 3.96
CA TYR A 226 -14.58 -0.47 3.79
C TYR A 226 -14.96 -1.39 2.63
N PHE A 227 -16.21 -1.86 2.61
CA PHE A 227 -16.71 -2.74 1.55
C PHE A 227 -16.71 -2.03 0.18
N ALA A 228 -17.10 -0.76 0.13
CA ALA A 228 -17.10 0.04 -1.10
C ALA A 228 -15.70 0.19 -1.70
N VAL A 229 -14.66 0.40 -0.88
CA VAL A 229 -13.28 0.44 -1.37
C VAL A 229 -12.85 -0.92 -1.90
N LYS A 230 -13.11 -2.01 -1.17
CA LYS A 230 -12.74 -3.37 -1.57
C LYS A 230 -13.40 -3.77 -2.91
N GLU A 231 -14.61 -3.30 -3.18
CA GLU A 231 -15.34 -3.62 -4.42
C GLU A 231 -15.01 -2.66 -5.58
N GLU A 232 -15.05 -1.34 -5.36
CA GLU A 232 -14.96 -0.36 -6.44
C GLU A 232 -13.51 0.11 -6.74
N ARG A 233 -12.54 -0.18 -5.87
CA ARG A 233 -11.14 0.26 -6.02
C ARG A 233 -10.16 -0.89 -5.68
N PRO A 234 -10.00 -1.88 -6.56
CA PRO A 234 -9.11 -3.03 -6.31
C PRO A 234 -7.63 -2.64 -6.12
N ASP A 235 -7.22 -1.50 -6.68
CA ASP A 235 -5.85 -0.97 -6.56
C ASP A 235 -5.55 -0.38 -5.17
N THR A 236 -6.58 -0.24 -4.31
CA THR A 236 -6.45 0.27 -2.95
C THR A 236 -6.93 -0.76 -1.94
N THR A 237 -6.08 -1.11 -0.98
CA THR A 237 -6.48 -1.97 0.15
C THR A 237 -6.97 -1.11 1.31
N PRO A 238 -8.27 -1.19 1.69
CA PRO A 238 -8.75 -0.49 2.86
C PRO A 238 -8.21 -1.16 4.13
N VAL A 239 -7.69 -0.36 5.05
CA VAL A 239 -7.23 -0.84 6.36
C VAL A 239 -8.10 -0.21 7.45
N LEU A 240 -8.73 -1.06 8.25
CA LEU A 240 -9.48 -0.64 9.43
C LEU A 240 -8.51 -0.31 10.57
N ARG A 241 -8.62 0.91 11.10
CA ARG A 241 -7.81 1.47 12.18
C ARG A 241 -8.68 2.03 13.30
N TYR A 242 -8.08 2.26 14.46
CA TYR A 242 -8.78 2.76 15.65
C TYR A 242 -8.07 3.97 16.25
N TRP A 243 -8.84 5.01 16.56
CA TRP A 243 -8.37 6.22 17.23
C TRP A 243 -8.84 6.26 18.69
N PRO A 244 -8.04 6.76 19.65
CA PRO A 244 -6.70 7.32 19.50
C PRO A 244 -5.58 6.28 19.47
N ARG A 245 -5.87 5.02 19.83
CA ARG A 245 -4.89 3.94 19.90
C ARG A 245 -5.33 2.76 19.04
N GLU A 246 -4.39 2.26 18.24
CA GLU A 246 -4.64 1.22 17.23
C GLU A 246 -4.92 -0.16 17.86
N ASP A 247 -4.36 -0.46 19.03
CA ASP A 247 -4.57 -1.71 19.77
C ASP A 247 -5.91 -1.76 20.50
N PHE A 248 -6.60 -0.62 20.65
CA PHE A 248 -7.87 -0.52 21.36
C PHE A 248 -9.08 -0.65 20.42
N GLU A 249 -9.61 -1.87 20.27
CA GLU A 249 -10.73 -2.15 19.36
C GLU A 249 -12.09 -1.55 19.78
N LEU A 250 -12.21 -0.95 20.96
CA LEU A 250 -13.38 -0.16 21.38
C LEU A 250 -13.18 1.34 21.11
N GLY A 251 -12.05 1.74 20.54
CA GLY A 251 -11.80 3.10 20.08
C GLY A 251 -12.67 3.47 18.88
N VAL A 252 -12.49 4.68 18.36
CA VAL A 252 -13.23 5.20 17.22
C VAL A 252 -12.70 4.53 15.93
N PRO A 253 -13.46 3.63 15.28
CA PRO A 253 -13.01 2.96 14.07
C PRO A 253 -13.03 3.93 12.88
N TYR A 254 -12.02 3.84 12.02
CA TYR A 254 -11.97 4.59 10.77
C TYR A 254 -11.18 3.80 9.72
N ILE A 255 -11.32 4.20 8.46
CA ILE A 255 -10.58 3.56 7.36
C ILE A 255 -9.46 4.47 6.91
N LYS A 256 -8.28 3.86 6.76
CA LYS A 256 -7.19 4.45 6.01
C LYS A 256 -7.11 3.75 4.65
N SER A 257 -7.20 4.52 3.57
CA SER A 257 -7.01 4.03 2.21
C SER A 257 -5.62 4.45 1.74
N THR A 258 -4.67 3.52 1.73
CA THR A 258 -3.29 3.82 1.35
C THR A 258 -3.11 3.64 -0.16
N MET A 259 -3.06 4.76 -0.90
CA MET A 259 -2.45 4.80 -2.25
C MET A 259 -0.92 4.60 -2.17
N TRP A 260 -0.37 4.64 -0.94
CA TRP A 260 1.05 4.59 -0.60
C TRP A 260 1.63 3.19 -0.43
N ARG A 261 0.88 2.11 -0.76
CA ARG A 261 1.37 0.74 -0.59
C ARG A 261 2.79 0.60 -1.13
N TYR A 262 3.11 1.13 -2.31
CA TYR A 262 4.44 0.94 -2.91
C TYR A 262 5.64 1.53 -2.14
N LEU A 263 5.44 2.57 -1.32
CA LEU A 263 6.50 3.20 -0.50
C LEU A 263 6.46 2.74 0.96
N GLU A 264 5.38 2.11 1.40
CA GLU A 264 5.26 1.63 2.77
C GLU A 264 6.28 0.51 3.03
N PRO A 265 6.93 0.49 4.20
CA PRO A 265 7.78 -0.62 4.58
C PRO A 265 7.02 -1.95 4.57
N GLY A 266 7.66 -3.01 4.09
CA GLY A 266 7.05 -4.35 3.96
C GLY A 266 6.00 -4.48 2.85
N SER A 267 5.94 -3.54 1.91
CA SER A 267 5.01 -3.59 0.78
C SER A 267 5.47 -4.42 -0.41
N SER A 268 6.77 -4.74 -0.46
CA SER A 268 7.36 -5.62 -1.44
C SER A 268 6.67 -7.00 -1.41
N PRO A 269 6.32 -7.61 -2.56
CA PRO A 269 5.88 -9.01 -2.61
C PRO A 269 7.01 -10.00 -2.27
N VAL A 270 8.25 -9.51 -2.24
CA VAL A 270 9.45 -10.28 -1.90
C VAL A 270 9.88 -9.97 -0.48
N ASP A 271 10.07 -11.02 0.31
CA ASP A 271 10.62 -11.05 1.67
C ASP A 271 11.68 -12.17 1.72
N TRP A 272 12.82 -11.95 2.36
CA TRP A 272 13.91 -12.93 2.39
C TRP A 272 13.90 -13.74 3.69
N CYS A 273 14.88 -14.65 3.84
CA CYS A 273 14.85 -15.54 4.98
C CYS A 273 15.18 -14.86 6.32
N GLU A 274 15.94 -13.76 6.30
CA GLU A 274 16.22 -12.94 7.49
C GLU A 274 14.92 -12.47 8.15
N GLY A 275 14.87 -12.46 9.49
CA GLY A 275 13.68 -11.98 10.19
C GLY A 275 13.59 -10.46 10.23
N ASN A 276 12.40 -9.94 9.96
CA ASN A 276 12.16 -8.50 9.87
C ASN A 276 12.22 -7.80 11.23
N TYR A 277 12.98 -6.71 11.29
CA TYR A 277 13.19 -5.82 12.44
C TYR A 277 13.76 -6.50 13.69
N LEU A 278 14.49 -7.62 13.52
CA LEU A 278 15.05 -8.37 14.65
C LEU A 278 16.16 -7.61 15.39
N ILE A 279 17.03 -6.91 14.66
CA ILE A 279 18.19 -6.21 15.22
C ILE A 279 17.90 -4.72 15.46
N SER A 280 17.09 -4.10 14.59
CA SER A 280 16.78 -2.67 14.65
C SER A 280 15.31 -2.41 14.32
N PRO A 281 14.62 -1.51 15.05
CA PRO A 281 13.23 -1.16 14.75
C PRO A 281 13.07 -0.35 13.46
N ASN A 282 14.17 0.17 12.89
CA ASN A 282 14.16 1.03 11.71
C ASN A 282 14.65 0.34 10.43
N ILE A 283 15.22 -0.86 10.54
CA ILE A 283 15.81 -1.60 9.41
C ILE A 283 15.18 -2.98 9.40
N ALA A 284 14.46 -3.32 8.32
CA ALA A 284 13.76 -4.59 8.20
C ALA A 284 14.73 -5.77 8.22
N GLU A 285 15.63 -5.89 7.24
CA GLU A 285 16.60 -6.99 7.17
C GLU A 285 18.02 -6.44 7.38
N PHE A 286 18.47 -6.40 8.63
CA PHE A 286 19.71 -5.73 9.00
C PHE A 286 20.96 -6.32 8.33
N GLY A 287 21.10 -7.64 8.31
CA GLY A 287 22.21 -8.33 7.66
C GLY A 287 22.23 -8.09 6.16
N ASN A 288 21.08 -8.22 5.51
CA ASN A 288 20.91 -7.94 4.08
C ASN A 288 21.17 -6.46 3.74
N THR A 289 20.79 -5.51 4.61
CA THR A 289 21.12 -4.09 4.41
C THR A 289 22.62 -3.81 4.54
N VAL A 290 23.27 -4.27 5.61
CA VAL A 290 24.67 -3.89 5.92
C VAL A 290 25.67 -4.62 5.02
N SER A 291 25.35 -5.83 4.54
CA SER A 291 26.22 -6.58 3.62
C SER A 291 26.47 -5.87 2.28
N ASN A 292 25.64 -4.88 1.92
CA ASN A 292 25.84 -4.03 0.75
C ASN A 292 26.99 -3.00 0.88
N ILE A 293 27.64 -2.87 2.04
CA ILE A 293 28.71 -1.88 2.28
C ILE A 293 29.88 -1.99 1.29
N LEU A 294 30.19 -3.21 0.80
CA LEU A 294 31.29 -3.41 -0.16
C LEU A 294 31.04 -2.74 -1.50
N PHE A 295 29.77 -2.67 -1.95
CA PHE A 295 29.39 -1.91 -3.14
C PHE A 295 29.63 -0.40 -2.99
N ILE A 296 29.69 0.11 -1.76
CA ILE A 296 29.88 1.54 -1.50
C ILE A 296 31.37 1.87 -1.35
N VAL A 297 32.13 1.02 -0.66
CA VAL A 297 33.52 1.32 -0.26
C VAL A 297 34.55 0.93 -1.32
N CYS A 298 34.38 -0.20 -1.99
CA CYS A 298 35.39 -0.72 -2.92
C CYS A 298 35.41 0.00 -4.29
N PRO A 299 34.29 0.42 -4.91
CA PRO A 299 34.36 1.08 -6.22
C PRO A 299 35.12 2.42 -6.25
N PRO A 300 35.06 3.30 -5.22
CA PRO A 300 35.93 4.47 -5.16
C PRO A 300 37.43 4.12 -5.22
N LEU A 301 37.84 3.06 -4.53
CA LEU A 301 39.21 2.54 -4.63
C LEU A 301 39.50 2.04 -6.06
N MET A 302 38.57 1.30 -6.68
CA MET A 302 38.72 0.85 -8.07
C MET A 302 38.84 2.03 -9.05
N MET A 303 38.08 3.11 -8.86
CA MET A 303 38.21 4.32 -9.67
C MET A 303 39.62 4.93 -9.55
N SER A 304 40.19 4.97 -8.35
CA SER A 304 41.56 5.45 -8.16
C SER A 304 42.60 4.56 -8.86
N LEU A 305 42.44 3.24 -8.77
CA LEU A 305 43.35 2.28 -9.42
C LEU A 305 43.21 2.30 -10.96
N TYR A 306 42.03 2.60 -11.48
CA TYR A 306 41.74 2.68 -12.92
C TYR A 306 42.01 4.05 -13.55
N GLN A 307 42.68 4.97 -12.85
CA GLN A 307 42.89 6.32 -13.36
C GLN A 307 43.71 6.32 -14.67
N GLU A 308 44.81 5.57 -14.74
CA GLU A 308 45.61 5.40 -15.97
C GLU A 308 44.81 4.72 -17.09
N TYR A 309 44.14 3.60 -16.79
CA TYR A 309 43.27 2.90 -17.74
C TYR A 309 42.23 3.83 -18.36
N SER A 310 41.58 4.66 -17.53
CA SER A 310 40.52 5.57 -17.97
C SER A 310 41.01 6.67 -18.91
N GLN A 311 42.28 7.07 -18.80
CA GLN A 311 42.91 8.07 -19.65
C GLN A 311 43.35 7.46 -21.00
N CYS A 312 43.86 6.24 -20.99
CA CYS A 312 44.37 5.57 -22.19
C CYS A 312 43.29 4.87 -23.02
N VAL A 313 42.23 4.35 -22.37
CA VAL A 313 41.26 3.45 -23.01
C VAL A 313 39.91 4.14 -23.14
N HIS A 314 39.19 4.34 -22.03
CA HIS A 314 37.86 4.94 -22.05
C HIS A 314 37.43 5.43 -20.65
N ARG A 315 37.04 6.70 -20.53
CA ARG A 315 36.58 7.30 -19.26
C ARG A 315 35.31 6.67 -18.70
N GLY A 316 34.50 6.04 -19.55
CA GLY A 316 33.25 5.38 -19.15
C GLY A 316 33.44 4.25 -18.14
N ILE A 317 34.65 3.70 -17.96
CA ILE A 317 34.91 2.70 -16.90
C ILE A 317 34.48 3.21 -15.51
N HIS A 318 34.67 4.51 -15.23
CA HIS A 318 34.25 5.14 -13.98
C HIS A 318 32.72 5.17 -13.83
N ALA A 319 31.97 5.23 -14.94
CA ALA A 319 30.52 5.15 -14.89
C ALA A 319 30.05 3.76 -14.40
N LEU A 320 30.75 2.68 -14.76
CA LEU A 320 30.44 1.34 -14.25
C LEU A 320 30.71 1.22 -12.75
N TRP A 321 31.80 1.83 -12.26
CA TRP A 321 32.08 1.88 -10.82
C TRP A 321 31.04 2.69 -10.04
N VAL A 322 30.60 3.82 -10.58
CA VAL A 322 29.52 4.62 -9.99
C VAL A 322 28.18 3.88 -10.00
N MET A 323 27.85 3.17 -11.08
CA MET A 323 26.66 2.33 -11.15
C MET A 323 26.69 1.19 -10.13
N LEU A 324 27.86 0.62 -9.85
CA LEU A 324 28.02 -0.40 -8.81
C LEU A 324 27.74 0.17 -7.40
N ILE A 325 28.14 1.42 -7.12
CA ILE A 325 27.74 2.13 -5.88
C ILE A 325 26.23 2.31 -5.83
N PHE A 326 25.62 2.71 -6.95
CA PHE A 326 24.17 2.92 -7.03
C PHE A 326 23.39 1.62 -6.76
N VAL A 327 23.84 0.48 -7.31
CA VAL A 327 23.30 -0.86 -6.99
C VAL A 327 23.34 -1.11 -5.48
N GLY A 328 24.49 -0.90 -4.83
CA GLY A 328 24.62 -1.10 -3.38
C GLY A 328 23.70 -0.21 -2.55
N LEU A 329 23.54 1.06 -2.93
CA LEU A 329 22.64 2.00 -2.25
C LEU A 329 21.16 1.61 -2.42
N CYS A 330 20.76 1.22 -3.64
CA CYS A 330 19.40 0.78 -3.92
C CYS A 330 19.06 -0.54 -3.22
N SER A 331 19.96 -1.52 -3.24
CA SER A 331 19.80 -2.79 -2.51
C SER A 331 19.73 -2.56 -1.00
N ALA A 332 20.63 -1.74 -0.43
CA ALA A 332 20.57 -1.40 0.99
C ALA A 332 19.25 -0.72 1.38
N TYR A 333 18.77 0.22 0.56
CA TYR A 333 17.47 0.88 0.76
C TYR A 333 16.30 -0.10 0.67
N PHE A 334 16.34 -1.03 -0.30
CA PHE A 334 15.35 -2.09 -0.43
C PHE A 334 15.31 -2.94 0.84
N HIS A 335 16.40 -3.54 1.27
CA HIS A 335 16.42 -4.40 2.45
C HIS A 335 16.13 -3.66 3.76
N ALA A 336 16.42 -2.35 3.83
CA ALA A 336 16.09 -1.57 5.00
C ALA A 336 14.58 -1.32 5.13
N THR A 337 13.87 -1.20 4.00
CA THR A 337 12.45 -0.84 3.96
C THR A 337 11.53 -2.01 3.62
N LEU A 338 12.00 -3.00 2.86
CA LEU A 338 11.18 -3.96 2.12
C LEU A 338 10.02 -3.29 1.37
N SER A 339 10.25 -2.09 0.84
CA SER A 339 9.26 -1.38 0.03
C SER A 339 9.30 -1.83 -1.42
N PHE A 340 8.15 -1.82 -2.11
CA PHE A 340 8.09 -2.13 -3.53
C PHE A 340 8.93 -1.16 -4.38
N ILE A 341 8.93 0.14 -4.06
CA ILE A 341 9.80 1.10 -4.73
C ILE A 341 11.27 0.75 -4.49
N GLY A 342 11.62 0.32 -3.27
CA GLY A 342 12.95 -0.21 -2.98
C GLY A 342 13.31 -1.39 -3.90
N GLN A 343 12.43 -2.38 -4.01
CA GLN A 343 12.63 -3.54 -4.88
C GLN A 343 12.86 -3.10 -6.34
N LEU A 344 12.00 -2.19 -6.84
CA LEU A 344 12.11 -1.68 -8.20
C LEU A 344 13.45 -0.95 -8.43
N LEU A 345 13.88 -0.11 -7.49
CA LEU A 345 15.15 0.61 -7.58
C LEU A 345 16.35 -0.34 -7.60
N ASP A 346 16.33 -1.38 -6.75
CA ASP A 346 17.38 -2.39 -6.69
C ASP A 346 17.49 -3.16 -8.02
N GLU A 347 16.38 -3.73 -8.49
CA GLU A 347 16.35 -4.50 -9.74
C GLU A 347 16.72 -3.64 -10.97
N VAL A 348 16.22 -2.40 -11.05
CA VAL A 348 16.53 -1.47 -12.14
C VAL A 348 17.99 -1.05 -12.10
N ALA A 349 18.56 -0.76 -10.92
CA ALA A 349 19.98 -0.42 -10.81
C ALA A 349 20.88 -1.53 -11.39
N ILE A 350 20.57 -2.80 -11.08
CA ILE A 350 21.32 -3.95 -11.60
C ILE A 350 21.12 -4.06 -13.12
N LEU A 351 19.88 -3.89 -13.62
CA LEU A 351 19.56 -3.97 -15.04
C LEU A 351 20.40 -2.97 -15.86
N TRP A 352 20.49 -1.72 -15.38
CA TRP A 352 21.25 -0.67 -16.04
C TRP A 352 22.76 -0.90 -15.95
N LEU A 353 23.28 -1.42 -14.84
CA LEU A 353 24.69 -1.82 -14.72
C LEU A 353 25.06 -2.89 -15.74
N LEU A 354 24.27 -3.98 -15.83
CA LEU A 354 24.51 -5.07 -16.78
C LEU A 354 24.44 -4.57 -18.23
N THR A 355 23.45 -3.73 -18.53
CA THR A 355 23.29 -3.11 -19.85
C THR A 355 24.51 -2.26 -20.20
N ALA A 356 24.96 -1.37 -19.31
CA ALA A 356 26.12 -0.52 -19.54
C ALA A 356 27.41 -1.32 -19.73
N ALA A 357 27.60 -2.38 -18.92
CA ALA A 357 28.74 -3.28 -19.05
C ALA A 357 28.75 -3.99 -20.41
N LEU A 358 27.60 -4.47 -20.89
CA LEU A 358 27.48 -5.08 -22.21
C LEU A 358 27.73 -4.06 -23.32
N CYS A 359 27.14 -2.87 -23.27
CA CYS A 359 27.41 -1.81 -24.26
C CYS A 359 28.92 -1.52 -24.42
N MET A 360 29.65 -1.51 -23.30
CA MET A 360 31.08 -1.26 -23.29
C MET A 360 31.91 -2.46 -23.73
N PHE A 361 31.67 -3.64 -23.17
CA PHE A 361 32.59 -4.78 -23.26
C PHE A 361 32.16 -5.87 -24.23
N TYR A 362 30.94 -5.81 -24.78
CA TYR A 362 30.49 -6.84 -25.71
C TYR A 362 31.46 -6.93 -26.90
N PRO A 363 32.01 -8.12 -27.23
CA PRO A 363 33.01 -8.26 -28.28
C PRO A 363 32.42 -8.00 -29.67
N LYS A 364 33.05 -7.14 -30.49
CA LYS A 364 32.60 -6.84 -31.87
C LYS A 364 32.39 -8.10 -32.73
N ARG A 365 33.22 -9.12 -32.52
CA ARG A 365 33.12 -10.44 -33.20
C ARG A 365 31.80 -11.19 -32.95
N LEU A 366 31.07 -10.84 -31.89
CA LEU A 366 29.79 -11.45 -31.52
C LEU A 366 28.59 -10.54 -31.80
N PHE A 367 28.80 -9.39 -32.46
CA PHE A 367 27.71 -8.44 -32.73
C PHE A 367 26.65 -9.09 -33.62
N PRO A 368 25.36 -8.89 -33.31
CA PRO A 368 24.30 -9.32 -34.20
C PRO A 368 24.41 -8.64 -35.57
N THR A 369 24.03 -9.36 -36.62
CA THR A 369 24.13 -8.89 -38.02
C THR A 369 23.35 -7.59 -38.26
N PHE A 370 22.21 -7.40 -37.60
CA PHE A 370 21.38 -6.19 -37.73
C PHE A 370 22.04 -4.91 -37.19
N VAL A 371 23.14 -5.04 -36.44
CA VAL A 371 23.86 -3.90 -35.84
C VAL A 371 25.06 -3.48 -36.70
N TYR A 372 25.31 -4.15 -37.84
CA TYR A 372 26.39 -3.82 -38.78
C TYR A 372 27.77 -3.67 -38.12
N CYS A 373 28.05 -4.45 -37.06
CA CYS A 373 29.28 -4.35 -36.28
C CYS A 373 29.54 -2.96 -35.64
N ASP A 374 28.53 -2.08 -35.55
CA ASP A 374 28.65 -0.73 -34.98
C ASP A 374 28.31 -0.71 -33.48
N ARG A 375 29.30 -0.37 -32.65
CA ARG A 375 29.16 -0.31 -31.19
C ARG A 375 28.16 0.77 -30.74
N LYS A 376 28.04 1.88 -31.48
CA LYS A 376 27.09 2.95 -31.16
C LYS A 376 25.66 2.45 -31.37
N LEU A 377 25.39 1.83 -32.52
CA LEU A 377 24.08 1.25 -32.81
C LEU A 377 23.74 0.15 -31.80
N PHE A 378 24.70 -0.73 -31.45
CA PHE A 378 24.51 -1.74 -30.40
C PHE A 378 24.08 -1.11 -29.08
N SER A 379 24.83 -0.11 -28.63
CA SER A 379 24.60 0.57 -27.35
C SER A 379 23.24 1.28 -27.33
N TRP A 380 22.81 1.89 -28.44
CA TRP A 380 21.48 2.47 -28.57
C TRP A 380 20.37 1.42 -28.47
N THR A 381 20.50 0.28 -29.16
CA THR A 381 19.49 -0.79 -29.08
C THR A 381 19.36 -1.37 -27.68
N MET A 382 20.49 -1.57 -26.98
CA MET A 382 20.52 -2.03 -25.59
C MET A 382 19.90 -1.00 -24.65
N GLY A 383 20.22 0.30 -24.83
CA GLY A 383 19.66 1.38 -24.02
C GLY A 383 18.14 1.52 -24.18
N VAL A 384 17.62 1.50 -25.40
CA VAL A 384 16.17 1.54 -25.67
C VAL A 384 15.48 0.32 -25.04
N SER A 385 16.09 -0.86 -25.15
CA SER A 385 15.56 -2.08 -24.53
C SER A 385 15.50 -1.95 -23.00
N ALA A 386 16.56 -1.44 -22.36
CA ALA A 386 16.58 -1.24 -20.92
C ALA A 386 15.52 -0.24 -20.44
N VAL A 387 15.28 0.84 -21.19
CA VAL A 387 14.18 1.80 -20.90
C VAL A 387 12.82 1.11 -21.00
N LEU A 388 12.59 0.35 -22.08
CA LEU A 388 11.33 -0.40 -22.27
C LEU A 388 11.09 -1.40 -21.14
N PHE A 389 12.09 -2.23 -20.80
CA PHE A 389 11.99 -3.20 -19.72
C PHE A 389 11.78 -2.52 -18.37
N THR A 390 12.47 -1.40 -18.09
CA THR A 390 12.22 -0.60 -16.88
C THR A 390 10.77 -0.15 -16.82
N GLY A 391 10.22 0.41 -17.89
CA GLY A 391 8.83 0.87 -17.96
C GLY A 391 7.81 -0.27 -17.77
N LEU A 392 8.05 -1.42 -18.41
CA LEU A 392 7.23 -2.63 -18.23
C LEU A 392 7.33 -3.21 -16.83
N GLY A 393 8.52 -3.15 -16.22
CA GLY A 393 8.80 -3.59 -14.85
C GLY A 393 8.05 -2.79 -13.79
N VAL A 394 7.83 -1.49 -14.02
CA VAL A 394 6.95 -0.66 -13.16
C VAL A 394 5.53 -1.22 -13.13
N LEU A 395 5.03 -1.69 -14.28
CA LEU A 395 3.68 -2.25 -14.38
C LEU A 395 3.62 -3.68 -13.84
N LYS A 396 4.67 -4.49 -14.06
CA LYS A 396 4.79 -5.88 -13.62
C LYS A 396 6.23 -6.21 -13.23
N PRO A 397 6.60 -6.21 -11.94
CA PRO A 397 7.99 -6.42 -11.48
C PRO A 397 8.64 -7.71 -11.97
N ILE A 398 7.86 -8.78 -12.15
CA ILE A 398 8.37 -10.06 -12.67
C ILE A 398 9.09 -9.93 -14.01
N ILE A 399 8.76 -8.89 -14.80
CA ILE A 399 9.42 -8.59 -16.08
C ILE A 399 10.88 -8.16 -15.84
N ASN A 400 11.15 -7.35 -14.81
CA ASN A 400 12.51 -6.95 -14.47
C ASN A 400 13.33 -8.14 -14.00
N SER A 401 12.77 -8.97 -13.10
CA SER A 401 13.46 -10.17 -12.62
C SER A 401 13.81 -11.12 -13.78
N PHE A 402 12.91 -11.29 -14.76
CA PHE A 402 13.19 -12.07 -15.97
C PHE A 402 14.29 -11.44 -16.83
N ALA A 403 14.23 -10.13 -17.09
CA ALA A 403 15.26 -9.42 -17.87
C ALA A 403 16.65 -9.52 -17.23
N LEU A 404 16.71 -9.42 -15.89
CA LEU A 404 17.94 -9.62 -15.11
C LEU A 404 18.52 -11.02 -15.28
N MET A 405 17.69 -12.07 -15.25
CA MET A 405 18.17 -13.44 -15.47
C MET A 405 18.74 -13.62 -16.89
N VAL A 406 18.08 -13.06 -17.90
CA VAL A 406 18.55 -13.15 -19.30
C VAL A 406 19.89 -12.43 -19.48
N LEU A 407 19.99 -11.17 -19.03
CA LEU A 407 21.22 -10.38 -19.17
C LEU A 407 22.36 -10.93 -18.30
N GLY A 408 22.06 -11.34 -17.07
CA GLY A 408 23.04 -11.97 -16.18
C GLY A 408 23.61 -13.25 -16.77
N SER A 409 22.76 -14.11 -17.35
CA SER A 409 23.21 -15.31 -18.06
C SER A 409 24.08 -14.96 -19.27
N GLY A 410 23.71 -13.93 -20.04
CA GLY A 410 24.52 -13.42 -21.15
C GLY A 410 25.91 -12.96 -20.71
N VAL A 411 26.00 -12.21 -19.61
CA VAL A 411 27.26 -11.80 -19.01
C VAL A 411 28.11 -13.01 -18.60
N ILE A 412 27.53 -14.04 -17.97
CA ILE A 412 28.33 -15.22 -17.58
C ILE A 412 28.76 -16.05 -18.78
N ILE A 413 27.94 -16.19 -19.82
CA ILE A 413 28.32 -16.88 -21.06
C ILE A 413 29.50 -16.17 -21.72
N LEU A 414 29.46 -14.84 -21.82
CA LEU A 414 30.57 -14.04 -22.35
C LEU A 414 31.83 -14.22 -21.51
N LEU A 415 31.72 -14.23 -20.18
CA LEU A 415 32.84 -14.46 -19.28
C LEU A 415 33.50 -15.82 -19.58
N LEU A 416 32.71 -16.89 -19.70
CA LEU A 416 33.22 -18.22 -20.02
C LEU A 416 33.91 -18.27 -21.40
N LEU A 417 33.39 -17.55 -22.39
CA LEU A 417 34.01 -17.44 -23.72
C LEU A 417 35.35 -16.70 -23.67
N GLU A 418 35.46 -15.64 -22.89
CA GLU A 418 36.73 -14.90 -22.75
C GLU A 418 37.76 -15.67 -21.91
N ILE A 419 37.34 -16.38 -20.85
CA ILE A 419 38.23 -17.25 -20.06
C ILE A 419 38.92 -18.30 -20.93
N ARG A 420 38.23 -18.88 -21.92
CA ARG A 420 38.81 -19.86 -22.86
C ARG A 420 39.94 -19.30 -23.71
N ARG A 421 40.03 -17.98 -23.86
CA ARG A 421 41.06 -17.28 -24.64
C ARG A 421 42.19 -16.73 -23.76
N MET A 422 42.02 -16.77 -22.45
CA MET A 422 42.99 -16.26 -21.48
C MET A 422 43.95 -17.37 -21.04
N THR A 423 45.16 -16.96 -20.64
CA THR A 423 46.20 -17.84 -20.11
C THR A 423 46.76 -17.30 -18.79
N GLY A 424 47.39 -18.18 -17.99
CA GLY A 424 48.14 -17.76 -16.80
C GLY A 424 47.27 -17.15 -15.68
N ARG A 425 47.72 -16.01 -15.13
CA ARG A 425 47.05 -15.33 -13.99
C ARG A 425 45.60 -14.93 -14.30
N MET A 426 45.35 -14.45 -15.52
CA MET A 426 44.00 -14.03 -15.95
C MET A 426 43.02 -15.19 -15.99
N GLN A 427 43.43 -16.36 -16.51
CA GLN A 427 42.57 -17.53 -16.56
C GLN A 427 42.21 -18.03 -15.15
N ARG A 428 43.19 -18.03 -14.22
CA ARG A 428 42.94 -18.38 -12.82
C ARG A 428 41.96 -17.42 -12.14
N LEU A 429 42.12 -16.12 -12.36
CA LEU A 429 41.18 -15.12 -11.84
C LEU A 429 39.77 -15.39 -12.37
N GLY A 430 39.61 -15.63 -13.68
CA GLY A 430 38.32 -15.95 -14.27
C GLY A 430 37.66 -17.21 -13.72
N LEU A 431 38.42 -18.30 -13.55
CA LEU A 431 37.89 -19.54 -12.95
C LEU A 431 37.47 -19.32 -11.48
N ARG A 432 38.24 -18.56 -10.70
CA ARG A 432 37.86 -18.18 -9.32
C ARG A 432 36.59 -17.33 -9.32
N THR A 433 36.47 -16.35 -10.21
CA THR A 433 35.27 -15.52 -10.37
C THR A 433 34.02 -16.35 -10.67
N VAL A 434 34.11 -17.34 -11.57
CA VAL A 434 33.00 -18.26 -11.87
C VAL A 434 32.63 -19.09 -10.63
N ALA A 435 33.60 -19.60 -9.88
CA ALA A 435 33.34 -20.35 -8.65
C ALA A 435 32.65 -19.49 -7.57
N VAL A 436 33.12 -18.25 -7.38
CA VAL A 436 32.48 -17.28 -6.46
C VAL A 436 31.06 -16.96 -6.90
N TRP A 437 30.83 -16.76 -8.21
CA TRP A 437 29.50 -16.52 -8.75
C TRP A 437 28.56 -17.71 -8.53
N LEU A 438 29.03 -18.94 -8.78
CA LEU A 438 28.25 -20.16 -8.52
C LEU A 438 27.88 -20.29 -7.04
N LEU A 439 28.82 -19.99 -6.14
CA LEU A 439 28.55 -19.99 -4.70
C LEU A 439 27.53 -18.92 -4.31
N ALA A 440 27.62 -17.72 -4.90
CA ALA A 440 26.63 -16.67 -4.69
C ALA A 440 25.23 -17.16 -5.09
N VAL A 441 25.08 -17.70 -6.30
CA VAL A 441 23.80 -18.25 -6.78
C VAL A 441 23.30 -19.37 -5.87
N ALA A 442 24.18 -20.25 -5.39
CA ALA A 442 23.81 -21.29 -4.44
C ALA A 442 23.27 -20.72 -3.12
N CYS A 443 23.93 -19.69 -2.55
CA CYS A 443 23.43 -18.98 -1.37
C CYS A 443 22.06 -18.35 -1.61
N TRP A 444 21.88 -17.67 -2.75
CA TRP A 444 20.61 -17.04 -3.12
C TRP A 444 19.45 -18.05 -3.25
N ILE A 445 19.70 -19.18 -3.92
CA ILE A 445 18.70 -20.25 -4.07
C ILE A 445 18.40 -20.90 -2.71
N ALA A 446 19.44 -21.20 -1.92
CA ALA A 446 19.27 -21.86 -0.63
C ALA A 446 18.52 -20.99 0.38
N ASP A 447 18.76 -19.67 0.38
CA ASP A 447 18.01 -18.72 1.22
C ASP A 447 16.50 -18.79 0.95
N ARG A 448 16.12 -18.93 -0.32
CA ARG A 448 14.72 -19.00 -0.77
C ARG A 448 14.09 -20.37 -0.57
N ALA A 449 14.76 -21.41 -1.04
CA ALA A 449 14.19 -22.76 -1.14
C ALA A 449 14.22 -23.52 0.18
N LEU A 450 15.17 -23.18 1.08
CA LEU A 450 15.42 -23.93 2.32
C LEU A 450 15.30 -23.02 3.56
N CYS A 451 14.51 -21.93 3.47
CA CYS A 451 14.46 -20.93 4.54
C CYS A 451 14.11 -21.51 5.92
N ASP A 452 13.11 -22.40 6.00
CA ASP A 452 12.71 -23.03 7.27
C ASP A 452 13.87 -23.81 7.91
N THR A 453 14.71 -24.45 7.08
CA THR A 453 15.89 -25.17 7.55
C THR A 453 16.92 -24.19 8.11
N TRP A 454 17.23 -23.12 7.40
CA TRP A 454 18.22 -22.13 7.85
C TRP A 454 17.77 -21.37 9.10
N ARG A 455 16.48 -21.09 9.23
CA ARG A 455 15.89 -20.55 10.47
C ARG A 455 16.02 -21.53 11.63
N SER A 456 15.77 -22.83 11.42
CA SER A 456 15.96 -23.85 12.45
C SER A 456 17.42 -23.98 12.92
N LEU A 457 18.36 -23.77 12.00
CA LEU A 457 19.80 -23.75 12.28
C LEU A 457 20.31 -22.41 12.82
N HIS A 458 19.42 -21.43 13.05
CA HIS A 458 19.74 -20.09 13.55
C HIS A 458 20.73 -19.32 12.65
N PHE A 459 20.69 -19.57 11.34
CA PHE A 459 21.55 -18.91 10.35
C PHE A 459 20.79 -18.42 9.10
N PRO A 460 19.84 -17.47 9.24
CA PRO A 460 19.03 -16.98 8.12
C PRO A 460 19.72 -15.85 7.31
N TYR A 461 21.06 -15.90 7.15
CA TYR A 461 21.86 -14.81 6.57
C TYR A 461 22.51 -15.18 5.23
N LEU A 462 22.00 -16.19 4.53
CA LEU A 462 22.58 -16.61 3.25
C LEU A 462 22.43 -15.55 2.16
N HIS A 463 21.34 -14.78 2.17
CA HIS A 463 21.19 -13.66 1.25
C HIS A 463 22.21 -12.53 1.52
N ALA A 464 22.57 -12.26 2.77
CA ALA A 464 23.65 -11.33 3.10
C ALA A 464 25.01 -11.81 2.57
N ILE A 465 25.27 -13.12 2.63
CA ILE A 465 26.46 -13.74 2.02
C ILE A 465 26.41 -13.61 0.49
N TRP A 466 25.23 -13.75 -0.12
CA TRP A 466 25.05 -13.51 -1.55
C TRP A 466 25.52 -12.10 -1.96
N HIS A 467 25.14 -11.03 -1.22
CA HIS A 467 25.60 -9.66 -1.52
C HIS A 467 27.13 -9.56 -1.59
N ILE A 468 27.83 -10.18 -0.63
CA ILE A 468 29.30 -10.14 -0.56
C ILE A 468 29.90 -10.89 -1.76
N LEU A 469 29.42 -12.10 -2.03
CA LEU A 469 29.96 -12.94 -3.10
C LEU A 469 29.64 -12.37 -4.49
N ILE A 470 28.42 -11.87 -4.70
CA ILE A 470 28.01 -11.29 -5.98
C ILE A 470 28.73 -9.97 -6.25
N PHE A 471 29.04 -9.18 -5.21
CA PHE A 471 29.92 -8.02 -5.34
C PHE A 471 31.30 -8.45 -5.85
N ILE A 472 31.92 -9.44 -5.20
CA ILE A 472 33.25 -9.94 -5.56
C ILE A 472 33.27 -10.44 -7.01
N ALA A 473 32.26 -11.21 -7.40
CA ALA A 473 32.11 -11.67 -8.77
C ALA A 473 31.95 -10.49 -9.75
N SER A 474 31.07 -9.54 -9.45
CA SER A 474 30.73 -8.43 -10.35
C SER A 474 31.92 -7.51 -10.62
N TYR A 475 32.67 -7.10 -9.58
CA TYR A 475 33.83 -6.22 -9.82
C TYR A 475 34.96 -6.96 -10.55
N THR A 476 35.19 -8.25 -10.24
CA THR A 476 36.21 -9.05 -10.95
C THR A 476 35.83 -9.32 -12.40
N ILE A 477 34.54 -9.47 -12.72
CA ILE A 477 34.05 -9.52 -14.11
C ILE A 477 34.41 -8.24 -14.86
N ILE A 478 34.20 -7.05 -14.26
CA ILE A 478 34.59 -5.77 -14.87
C ILE A 478 36.10 -5.72 -15.14
N VAL A 479 36.92 -6.24 -14.23
CA VAL A 479 38.38 -6.34 -14.40
C VAL A 479 38.74 -7.24 -15.59
N ILE A 480 38.15 -8.42 -15.65
CA ILE A 480 38.37 -9.41 -16.72
C ILE A 480 37.97 -8.85 -18.08
N TYR A 481 36.83 -8.15 -18.14
CA TYR A 481 36.35 -7.52 -19.35
C TYR A 481 37.16 -6.31 -19.77
N SER A 482 37.67 -5.53 -18.82
CA SER A 482 38.61 -4.45 -19.11
C SER A 482 39.86 -4.98 -19.81
N HIS A 483 40.42 -6.10 -19.32
CA HIS A 483 41.55 -6.76 -19.97
C HIS A 483 41.21 -7.26 -21.38
N ALA A 484 40.10 -8.01 -21.52
CA ALA A 484 39.67 -8.56 -22.80
C ALA A 484 39.38 -7.46 -23.84
N TYR A 485 38.76 -6.37 -23.41
CA TYR A 485 38.42 -5.22 -24.26
C TYR A 485 39.67 -4.53 -24.81
N VAL A 486 40.66 -4.22 -23.95
CA VAL A 486 41.91 -3.61 -24.41
C VAL A 486 42.63 -4.50 -25.41
N GLY A 487 42.79 -5.79 -25.07
CA GLY A 487 43.49 -6.74 -25.94
C GLY A 487 42.79 -7.04 -27.28
N ALA A 488 41.49 -6.72 -27.40
CA ALA A 488 40.72 -6.94 -28.63
C ALA A 488 40.55 -5.68 -29.50
N GLU A 489 40.59 -4.48 -28.91
CA GLU A 489 40.24 -3.23 -29.59
C GLU A 489 41.44 -2.29 -29.79
N PHE A 490 42.57 -2.54 -29.13
CA PHE A 490 43.74 -1.65 -29.16
C PHE A 490 45.03 -2.42 -29.45
N ASP A 491 45.59 -2.25 -30.65
CA ASP A 491 46.85 -2.90 -31.05
C ASP A 491 48.10 -2.30 -30.38
N ASN A 492 48.01 -1.03 -29.95
CA ASN A 492 49.14 -0.28 -29.37
C ASN A 492 49.21 -0.34 -27.84
N LEU A 493 48.30 -1.07 -27.19
CA LEU A 493 48.18 -1.13 -25.74
C LEU A 493 48.22 -2.58 -25.26
N ALA A 494 49.03 -2.86 -24.25
CA ALA A 494 49.08 -4.16 -23.58
C ALA A 494 48.42 -4.05 -22.19
N PRO A 495 47.30 -4.75 -21.95
CA PRO A 495 46.71 -4.81 -20.62
C PRO A 495 47.50 -5.77 -19.73
N MET A 496 47.75 -5.37 -18.48
CA MET A 496 48.39 -6.21 -17.46
C MET A 496 47.53 -6.30 -16.22
N LEU A 497 47.36 -7.53 -15.71
CA LEU A 497 46.72 -7.78 -14.43
C LEU A 497 47.68 -7.45 -13.30
N THR A 498 47.26 -6.54 -12.40
CA THR A 498 48.00 -6.13 -11.22
C THR A 498 47.14 -6.30 -9.96
N TYR A 499 47.77 -6.48 -8.79
CA TYR A 499 47.08 -6.58 -7.49
C TYR A 499 47.45 -5.45 -6.53
N TRP A 500 46.44 -4.86 -5.88
CA TRP A 500 46.62 -3.90 -4.77
C TRP A 500 46.46 -4.60 -3.42
N PRO A 501 47.29 -4.30 -2.39
CA PRO A 501 48.35 -3.28 -2.37
C PRO A 501 49.71 -3.73 -2.92
N LYS A 502 49.91 -5.03 -3.19
CA LYS A 502 51.17 -5.59 -3.72
C LYS A 502 50.88 -6.59 -4.84
N ASP A 503 51.59 -6.49 -5.96
CA ASP A 503 51.32 -7.33 -7.15
C ASP A 503 51.49 -8.84 -6.89
N ASN A 504 52.44 -9.21 -6.03
CA ASN A 504 52.70 -10.61 -5.70
C ASN A 504 51.64 -11.23 -4.77
N PHE A 505 50.67 -10.45 -4.30
CA PHE A 505 49.59 -10.91 -3.43
C PHE A 505 48.33 -11.21 -4.27
N GLU A 506 48.23 -12.44 -4.79
CA GLU A 506 47.09 -12.88 -5.64
C GLU A 506 45.71 -12.87 -4.93
N LEU A 507 45.68 -12.64 -3.60
CA LEU A 507 44.47 -12.43 -2.80
C LEU A 507 44.10 -10.95 -2.64
N GLY A 508 44.93 -10.03 -3.16
CA GLY A 508 44.66 -8.59 -3.16
C GLY A 508 43.55 -8.22 -4.14
N ILE A 509 43.31 -6.92 -4.28
CA ILE A 509 42.29 -6.39 -5.21
C ILE A 509 42.87 -6.36 -6.62
N PRO A 510 42.38 -7.20 -7.55
CA PRO A 510 42.84 -7.20 -8.94
C PRO A 510 42.35 -5.97 -9.68
N TYR A 511 43.21 -5.40 -10.52
CA TYR A 511 42.88 -4.31 -11.44
C TYR A 511 43.76 -4.38 -12.69
N ILE A 512 43.37 -3.64 -13.74
CA ILE A 512 44.12 -3.61 -15.01
C ILE A 512 44.92 -2.32 -15.12
N THR A 513 46.23 -2.46 -15.33
CA THR A 513 47.12 -1.40 -15.82
C THR A 513 47.30 -1.56 -17.32
N VAL A 514 47.65 -0.47 -18.01
CA VAL A 514 47.80 -0.46 -19.46
C VAL A 514 49.15 0.14 -19.82
N HIS A 515 49.94 -0.56 -20.63
CA HIS A 515 51.22 -0.05 -21.10
C HIS A 515 51.22 0.14 -22.62
N SER A 516 51.82 1.24 -23.07
CA SER A 516 52.06 1.48 -24.50
C SER A 516 53.12 0.51 -25.01
N THR A 517 52.81 -0.21 -26.08
CA THR A 517 53.76 -1.10 -26.76
C THR A 517 54.75 -0.33 -27.64
N ASN A 518 54.54 0.97 -27.86
CA ASN A 518 55.41 1.88 -28.61
C ASN A 518 56.51 2.53 -27.75
N LYS A 519 57.19 1.76 -26.88
CA LYS A 519 58.52 2.19 -26.39
C LYS A 519 59.54 1.92 -27.49
N LYS A 520 59.80 2.95 -28.31
CA LYS A 520 61.00 3.03 -29.16
C LYS A 520 62.24 2.92 -28.26
N ASN A 521 63.16 2.05 -28.67
CA ASN A 521 64.58 2.10 -28.31
C ASN A 521 65.17 3.48 -28.60
#